data_AF-A0A831XK05-F1
#
_entry.id   AF-A0A831XK05-F1
#
_cell.length_a   1.000
_cell.length_b   1.000
_cell.length_c   1.000
_cell.angle_alpha   90.00
_cell.angle_beta   90.00
_cell.angle_gamma   90.00
#
_symmetry.space_group_name_H-M   'P 1'
#
loop_
_entity.id
_entity.type
_entity.pdbx_description
1 polymer ?
#
loop_
_entity_poly.entity_id
_entity_poly.type
_entity_poly.pdbx_seq_one_letter_code
_entity_poly.pdbx_strand_id
1 'polypeptide(L)'
;MLIALGCLIVYVSVRVVSTPGVRRALVLLLCVVTLVIFYVCSVSLYLELPWIGWMWRLCGAESGRDWMLNSGVLNLEYVDTQVHVHLIAGALFTLYPLWVYLGVRVGRRCWDRAKTVTQRRKNE
;
A
#
# COMPACT_ATOMS: atom_id res chain seq x y z
N MET A 1 5.02 2.30 -4.00
CA MET A 1 3.56 2.27 -4.24
C MET A 1 2.73 2.56 -2.98
N LEU A 2 2.82 1.76 -1.89
CA LEU A 2 1.99 1.94 -0.68
C LEU A 2 2.11 3.32 0.00
N ILE A 3 3.30 3.92 0.00
CA ILE A 3 3.51 5.29 0.51
C ILE A 3 2.68 6.30 -0.31
N ALA A 4 2.72 6.19 -1.64
CA ALA A 4 1.97 7.08 -2.53
C ALA A 4 0.46 6.88 -2.37
N LEU A 5 0.00 5.63 -2.21
CA LEU A 5 -1.40 5.33 -1.87
C LEU A 5 -1.82 5.96 -0.53
N GLY A 6 -0.98 5.87 0.51
CA GLY A 6 -1.21 6.54 1.79
C GLY A 6 -1.34 8.07 1.65
N CYS A 7 -0.48 8.69 0.84
CA CYS A 7 -0.60 10.12 0.49
C CYS A 7 -1.89 10.43 -0.26
N LEU A 8 -2.26 9.61 -1.25
CA LEU A 8 -3.45 9.75 -2.07
C LEU A 8 -4.73 9.63 -1.23
N ILE A 9 -4.79 8.66 -0.30
CA ILE A 9 -5.90 8.48 0.64
C ILE A 9 -6.11 9.78 1.42
N VAL A 10 -5.05 10.39 1.95
CA VAL A 10 -5.17 11.65 2.69
C VAL A 10 -5.59 12.79 1.78
N TYR A 11 -5.02 12.90 0.59
CA TYR A 11 -5.37 13.92 -0.39
C TYR A 11 -6.87 13.89 -0.74
N VAL A 12 -7.39 12.72 -1.13
CA VAL A 12 -8.81 12.51 -1.45
C VAL A 12 -9.68 12.80 -0.24
N SER A 13 -9.32 12.28 0.94
CA SER A 13 -10.10 12.46 2.17
C SER A 13 -10.21 13.93 2.57
N VAL A 14 -9.15 14.72 2.38
CA VAL A 14 -9.15 16.16 2.62
C VAL A 14 -10.04 16.88 1.60
N ARG A 15 -10.15 16.41 0.36
CA ARG A 15 -11.00 17.03 -0.68
C ARG A 15 -12.48 16.69 -0.53
N VAL A 16 -12.81 15.47 -0.11
CA VAL A 16 -14.19 14.98 -0.02
C VAL A 16 -14.85 15.32 1.31
N VAL A 17 -14.11 15.23 2.43
CA VAL A 17 -14.69 15.32 3.78
C VAL A 17 -14.11 16.49 4.57
N SER A 18 -14.96 17.47 4.88
CA SER A 18 -14.60 18.63 5.71
C SER A 18 -14.60 18.32 7.21
N THR A 19 -15.47 17.42 7.67
CA THR A 19 -15.62 17.07 9.09
C THR A 19 -14.42 16.24 9.60
N PRO A 20 -13.67 16.70 10.62
CA PRO A 20 -12.45 16.04 11.07
C PRO A 20 -12.66 14.60 11.57
N GLY A 21 -13.75 14.34 12.30
CA GLY A 21 -14.08 13.00 12.83
C GLY A 21 -14.35 11.99 11.71
N VAL A 22 -15.24 12.33 10.79
CA VAL A 22 -15.58 11.50 9.61
C VAL A 22 -14.34 11.30 8.72
N ARG A 23 -13.50 12.32 8.55
CA ARG A 23 -12.25 12.21 7.78
C ARG A 23 -11.29 11.19 8.40
N ARG A 24 -11.13 11.18 9.72
CA ARG A 24 -10.29 10.20 10.41
C ARG A 24 -10.81 8.77 10.21
N ALA A 25 -12.12 8.57 10.37
CA ALA A 25 -12.75 7.27 10.15
C ALA A 25 -12.58 6.78 8.70
N LEU A 26 -12.79 7.66 7.71
CA LEU A 26 -12.60 7.35 6.29
C LEU A 26 -11.15 6.97 5.97
N VAL A 27 -10.18 7.75 6.45
CA VAL A 27 -8.75 7.44 6.24
C VAL A 27 -8.41 6.08 6.83
N LEU A 28 -8.89 5.76 8.04
CA LEU A 28 -8.67 4.45 8.67
C LEU A 28 -9.29 3.31 7.85
N LEU A 29 -10.56 3.46 7.44
CA LEU A 29 -11.26 2.50 6.60
C LEU A 29 -10.47 2.22 5.31
N LEU A 30 -10.06 3.27 4.59
CA LEU A 30 -9.31 3.14 3.33
C LEU A 30 -7.94 2.49 3.53
N CYS A 31 -7.26 2.77 4.65
CA CYS A 31 -6.01 2.09 5.00
C CYS A 31 -6.23 0.60 5.24
N VAL A 32 -7.27 0.23 6.00
CA VAL A 32 -7.62 -1.17 6.26
C VAL A 32 -7.95 -1.89 4.97
N VAL A 33 -8.82 -1.33 4.13
CA VAL A 33 -9.17 -1.90 2.82
C VAL A 33 -7.94 -2.07 1.95
N THR A 34 -7.05 -1.07 1.89
CA THR A 34 -5.80 -1.16 1.15
C THR A 34 -4.92 -2.30 1.66
N LEU A 35 -4.73 -2.41 2.98
CA LEU A 35 -3.94 -3.49 3.57
C LEU A 35 -4.55 -4.86 3.28
N VAL A 36 -5.86 -5.02 3.41
CA VAL A 36 -6.56 -6.28 3.11
C VAL A 36 -6.33 -6.67 1.65
N ILE A 37 -6.53 -5.76 0.70
CA ILE A 37 -6.28 -6.03 -0.73
C ILE A 37 -4.83 -6.44 -0.95
N PHE A 38 -3.86 -5.71 -0.37
CA PHE A 38 -2.44 -6.03 -0.51
C PHE A 38 -2.09 -7.39 0.09
N TYR A 39 -2.61 -7.74 1.26
CA TYR A 39 -2.38 -9.05 1.87
C TYR A 39 -2.98 -10.17 1.02
N VAL A 40 -4.25 -10.02 0.60
CA VAL A 40 -4.92 -11.03 -0.23
C VAL A 40 -4.19 -11.25 -1.55
N CYS A 41 -3.84 -10.17 -2.25
CA CYS A 41 -3.07 -10.26 -3.49
C CYS A 41 -1.68 -10.87 -3.26
N SER A 42 -0.94 -10.41 -2.25
CA SER A 42 0.43 -10.88 -2.00
C SER A 42 0.48 -12.35 -1.58
N VAL A 43 -0.42 -12.78 -0.69
CA VAL A 43 -0.52 -14.19 -0.30
C VAL A 43 -0.93 -15.06 -1.49
N SER A 44 -1.87 -14.58 -2.31
CA SER A 44 -2.30 -15.32 -3.49
C SER A 44 -1.19 -15.47 -4.53
N LEU A 45 -0.37 -14.44 -4.71
CA LEU A 45 0.82 -14.49 -5.55
C LEU A 45 1.85 -15.48 -5.02
N TYR A 46 2.11 -15.41 -3.71
CA TYR A 46 3.08 -16.25 -3.04
C TYR A 46 2.71 -17.74 -3.14
N LEU A 47 1.43 -18.05 -2.92
CA LEU A 47 0.85 -19.40 -3.05
C LEU A 47 0.55 -19.79 -4.51
N GLU A 48 0.87 -18.93 -5.48
CA GLU A 48 0.67 -19.17 -6.91
C GLU A 48 -0.78 -19.56 -7.26
N LEU A 49 -1.75 -18.95 -6.58
CA LEU A 49 -3.16 -19.26 -6.78
C LEU A 49 -3.63 -18.85 -8.20
N PRO A 50 -4.36 -19.72 -8.91
CA PRO A 50 -4.65 -19.55 -10.34
C PRO A 50 -5.48 -18.30 -10.68
N TRP A 51 -6.36 -17.86 -9.77
CA TRP A 51 -7.23 -16.69 -9.97
C TRP A 51 -6.48 -15.35 -10.11
N ILE A 52 -5.27 -15.24 -9.55
CA ILE A 52 -4.45 -14.03 -9.68
C ILE A 52 -3.41 -14.17 -10.80
N GLY A 53 -3.50 -15.25 -11.58
CA GLY A 53 -2.55 -15.57 -12.63
C GLY A 53 -2.51 -14.61 -13.80
N TRP A 54 -3.56 -13.82 -13.99
CA TRP A 54 -3.54 -12.74 -14.98
C TRP A 54 -2.60 -11.60 -14.56
N MET A 55 -2.41 -11.37 -13.25
CA MET A 55 -1.69 -10.21 -12.73
C MET A 55 -0.18 -10.30 -13.00
N TRP A 56 0.44 -11.44 -12.69
CA TRP A 56 1.87 -11.63 -12.94
C TRP A 56 2.19 -11.84 -14.43
N ARG A 57 1.27 -12.44 -15.20
CA ARG A 57 1.41 -12.57 -16.66
C ARG A 57 1.43 -11.23 -17.38
N LEU A 58 0.60 -10.27 -16.95
CA LEU A 58 0.65 -8.90 -17.49
C LEU A 58 1.97 -8.19 -17.19
N CYS A 59 2.63 -8.56 -16.10
CA CYS A 59 3.92 -8.01 -15.72
C CYS A 59 5.12 -8.78 -16.30
N GLY A 60 4.88 -9.79 -17.15
CA GLY A 60 5.93 -10.57 -17.81
C GLY A 60 6.76 -11.45 -16.88
N ALA A 61 6.27 -11.74 -15.67
CA ALA A 61 6.96 -12.58 -14.70
C ALA A 61 6.67 -14.07 -14.94
N GLU A 62 7.62 -14.93 -14.58
CA GLU A 62 7.51 -16.38 -14.78
C GLU A 62 6.50 -17.02 -13.82
N SER A 63 6.36 -16.47 -12.60
CA SER A 63 5.36 -16.92 -11.63
C SER A 63 4.86 -15.79 -10.72
N GLY A 64 3.77 -16.06 -9.98
CA GLY A 64 3.26 -15.12 -8.99
C GLY A 64 4.26 -14.84 -7.87
N ARG A 65 5.01 -15.86 -7.46
CA ARG A 65 6.04 -15.78 -6.42
C ARG A 65 7.25 -14.99 -6.90
N ASP A 66 7.68 -15.25 -8.14
CA ASP A 66 8.73 -14.49 -8.81
C ASP A 66 8.36 -13.00 -8.87
N TRP A 67 7.17 -12.69 -9.39
CA TRP A 67 6.73 -11.29 -9.44
C TRP A 67 6.68 -10.62 -8.07
N MET A 68 6.25 -11.33 -7.03
CA MET A 68 6.17 -10.78 -5.68
C MET A 68 7.54 -10.47 -5.08
N LEU A 69 8.50 -11.39 -5.23
CA LEU A 69 9.84 -11.27 -4.63
C LEU A 69 10.74 -10.37 -5.46
N ASN A 70 10.65 -10.47 -6.77
CA ASN A 70 11.55 -9.82 -7.70
C ASN A 70 10.99 -8.53 -8.28
N SER A 71 9.67 -8.42 -8.44
CA SER A 71 9.01 -7.27 -9.06
C SER A 71 9.63 -6.85 -10.40
N GLY A 72 10.34 -7.76 -11.08
CA GLY A 72 11.13 -7.52 -12.29
C GLY A 72 12.45 -6.75 -12.11
N VAL A 73 12.89 -6.46 -10.88
CA VAL A 73 14.09 -5.64 -10.56
C VAL A 73 15.12 -6.40 -9.74
N LEU A 74 14.69 -7.24 -8.80
CA LEU A 74 15.58 -8.14 -8.07
C LEU A 74 15.69 -9.45 -8.85
N ASN A 75 16.82 -10.12 -8.76
CA ASN A 75 17.08 -11.37 -9.49
C ASN A 75 17.32 -12.50 -8.47
N LEU A 76 16.36 -12.68 -7.55
CA LEU A 76 16.42 -13.70 -6.52
C LEU A 76 15.98 -15.03 -7.11
N GLU A 77 16.80 -16.06 -6.93
CA GLU A 77 16.49 -17.42 -7.30
C GLU A 77 15.38 -17.96 -6.38
N TYR A 78 14.16 -18.08 -6.92
CA TYR A 78 12.95 -18.48 -6.18
C TYR A 78 12.61 -19.97 -6.36
N VAL A 79 13.36 -20.68 -7.22
CA VAL A 79 13.12 -22.06 -7.63
C VAL A 79 13.51 -23.04 -6.52
N ASP A 80 14.54 -22.71 -5.73
CA ASP A 80 14.94 -23.53 -4.61
C ASP A 80 14.28 -23.00 -3.32
N THR A 81 13.38 -23.80 -2.75
CA THR A 81 12.44 -23.39 -1.70
C THR A 81 13.14 -23.32 -0.35
N GLN A 82 14.09 -22.40 -0.24
CA GLN A 82 14.94 -22.26 0.94
C GLN A 82 14.23 -21.40 2.00
N VAL A 83 14.45 -21.74 3.28
CA VAL A 83 13.87 -21.05 4.45
C VAL A 83 14.00 -19.53 4.39
N HIS A 84 15.10 -19.03 3.81
CA HIS A 84 15.37 -17.60 3.67
C HIS A 84 14.31 -16.88 2.81
N VAL A 85 13.75 -17.54 1.78
CA VAL A 85 12.72 -16.96 0.90
C VAL A 85 11.43 -16.73 1.67
N HIS A 86 11.05 -17.66 2.55
CA HIS A 86 9.89 -17.51 3.44
C HIS A 86 10.08 -16.36 4.43
N LEU A 87 11.30 -16.20 4.97
CA LEU A 87 11.63 -15.12 5.89
C LEU A 87 11.57 -13.75 5.20
N ILE A 88 12.11 -13.63 3.98
CA ILE A 88 12.03 -12.40 3.19
C ILE A 88 10.58 -12.06 2.85
N ALA A 89 9.79 -13.04 2.40
CA ALA A 89 8.36 -12.85 2.14
C ALA A 89 7.62 -12.38 3.40
N GLY A 90 7.86 -13.02 4.55
CA GLY A 90 7.29 -12.61 5.83
C GLY A 90 7.71 -11.20 6.25
N ALA A 91 8.97 -10.83 6.04
CA ALA A 91 9.47 -9.48 6.28
C ALA A 91 8.76 -8.45 5.38
N LEU A 92 8.57 -8.73 4.09
CA LEU A 92 7.84 -7.84 3.19
C LEU A 92 6.39 -7.66 3.62
N PHE A 93 5.70 -8.74 4.01
CA PHE A 93 4.31 -8.71 4.48
C PHE A 93 4.14 -7.90 5.76
N THR A 94 5.09 -8.01 6.69
CA THR A 94 5.05 -7.26 7.96
C THR A 94 5.35 -5.78 7.77
N LEU A 95 6.01 -5.39 6.67
CA LEU A 95 6.31 -3.99 6.39
C LEU A 95 5.14 -3.23 5.74
N TYR A 96 4.10 -3.88 5.19
CA TYR A 96 2.97 -3.19 4.56
C TYR A 96 2.26 -2.14 5.45
N PRO A 97 1.91 -2.44 6.71
CA PRO A 97 1.33 -1.46 7.62
C PRO A 97 2.25 -0.28 7.86
N LEU A 98 3.58 -0.52 7.96
CA LEU A 98 4.57 0.54 8.13
C LEU A 98 4.61 1.47 6.91
N TRP A 99 4.60 0.92 5.68
CA TRP A 99 4.61 1.73 4.46
C TRP A 99 3.35 2.59 4.31
N VAL A 100 2.17 2.02 4.60
CA VAL A 100 0.90 2.77 4.59
C VAL A 100 0.91 3.86 5.65
N TYR A 101 1.38 3.55 6.86
CA TYR A 101 1.52 4.52 7.94
C TYR A 101 2.41 5.71 7.55
N LEU A 102 3.58 5.44 6.96
CA LEU A 102 4.50 6.48 6.49
C LEU A 102 3.83 7.35 5.42
N GLY A 103 3.13 6.76 4.45
CA GLY A 103 2.37 7.49 3.44
C GLY A 103 1.30 8.41 4.03
N VAL A 104 0.49 7.90 4.96
CA VAL A 104 -0.54 8.71 5.66
C VAL A 104 0.11 9.82 6.48
N ARG A 105 1.21 9.55 7.18
CA ARG A 105 1.93 10.53 7.98
C ARG A 105 2.46 11.68 7.12
N VAL A 106 3.06 11.36 5.97
CA VAL A 106 3.52 12.36 5.00
C VAL A 106 2.33 13.14 4.44
N GLY A 107 1.28 12.45 4.00
CA GLY A 107 0.08 13.08 3.46
C GLY A 107 -0.59 14.06 4.43
N ARG A 108 -0.70 13.68 5.71
CA ARG A 108 -1.27 14.58 6.74
C ARG A 108 -0.40 15.83 6.91
N ARG A 109 0.92 15.70 6.92
CA ARG A 109 1.82 16.87 7.02
C ARG A 109 1.68 17.82 5.85
N CYS A 110 1.51 17.30 4.64
CA CYS A 110 1.37 18.11 3.44
C CYS A 110 -0.02 18.78 3.33
N TRP A 111 -1.11 18.05 3.61
CA TRP A 111 -2.46 18.51 3.25
C TRP A 111 -3.35 18.96 4.43
N ASP A 112 -3.20 18.43 5.65
CA ASP A 112 -3.97 18.96 6.80
C ASP A 112 -3.50 20.37 7.19
N ARG A 113 -2.20 20.66 7.06
CA ARG A 113 -1.63 22.01 7.28
C ARG A 113 -2.08 23.02 6.21
N ALA A 114 -2.18 22.58 4.95
CA ALA A 114 -2.58 23.46 3.85
C ALA A 114 -4.03 23.95 4.01
N LYS A 115 -4.97 23.09 4.42
CA LYS A 115 -6.36 23.53 4.65
C LYS A 115 -6.50 24.48 5.83
N THR A 116 -5.78 24.25 6.92
CA THR A 116 -5.85 25.11 8.12
C THR A 116 -5.32 26.53 7.86
N VAL A 117 -4.24 26.67 7.09
CA VAL A 117 -3.72 27.99 6.69
C VAL A 117 -4.69 28.73 5.75
N THR A 118 -5.22 28.05 4.72
CA THR A 118 -6.16 28.66 3.78
C THR A 118 -7.46 29.09 4.45
N GLN A 119 -7.96 28.33 5.42
CA GLN A 119 -9.19 28.64 6.12
C GLN A 119 -9.01 29.82 7.09
N ARG A 120 -7.83 29.99 7.69
CA ARG A 120 -7.49 31.15 8.53
C ARG A 120 -7.43 32.45 7.74
N ARG A 121 -6.79 32.43 6.56
CA ARG A 121 -6.73 33.59 5.64
C ARG A 121 -8.08 34.06 5.10
N LYS A 122 -9.10 33.20 5.12
CA LYS A 122 -10.44 33.54 4.61
C LYS A 122 -11.33 34.20 5.67
N ASN A 123 -10.89 34.19 6.93
CA ASN A 123 -11.59 34.75 8.08
C ASN A 123 -10.91 36.02 8.64
N GLU A 124 -9.82 36.45 8.02
CA GLU A 124 -9.11 37.73 8.24
C GLU A 124 -9.53 38.72 7.14
#